data_AF-A0A8C8SF43-F1
#
_entry.id   AF-A0A8C8SF43-F1
#
_cell.length_a   1.000
_cell.length_b   1.000
_cell.length_c   1.000
_cell.angle_alpha   90.00
_cell.angle_beta   90.00
_cell.angle_gamma   90.00
#
_symmetry.space_group_name_H-M   'P 1'
#
loop_
_entity.id
_entity.type
_entity.pdbx_description
1 polymer ?
#
loop_
_entity_poly.entity_id
_entity_poly.type
_entity_poly.pdbx_seq_one_letter_code
_entity_poly.pdbx_strand_id
1 'polypeptide(L)'
;MEFTGLHSVFPHGKQPSLFDSPAEWYLKARQSVQRFTVNQLGEIFYIFLFSCRYVAHSYNFFLFPTTFGVMDSEFSLQASSIQFLTHYGFDYNKFLKDGIPYMNEVQEKKLQQVLLAGNWKVRSTLDKDKVKEVIDDVTCWLPSANEGDSMVLHDMCGFQIFEIQLILRQALPDVWTVPFGDQKVLVKKVSPRHRWHLENSSYDCCRKDLILLSAQGFTNLFKVLVELAQTDFLKAVRAKTAGNGTGCPRTLF
;
A
#
# COMPACT_ATOMS: atom_id res chain seq x y z
N MET A 1 -15.92 -2.17 8.42
CA MET A 1 -14.69 -1.36 8.45
C MET A 1 -14.41 -0.96 9.89
N GLU A 2 -13.14 -0.87 10.24
CA GLU A 2 -12.69 -0.41 11.55
C GLU A 2 -11.78 0.80 11.37
N PHE A 3 -11.77 1.68 12.36
CA PHE A 3 -11.05 2.96 12.32
C PHE A 3 -10.23 3.15 13.58
N THR A 4 -9.11 3.86 13.42
CA THR A 4 -8.26 4.33 14.51
C THR A 4 -8.92 5.40 15.39
N GLY A 5 -10.02 5.98 14.94
CA GLY A 5 -10.88 6.90 15.68
C GLY A 5 -12.09 7.33 14.87
N LEU A 6 -13.04 8.00 15.52
CA LEU A 6 -14.31 8.44 14.92
C LEU A 6 -14.53 9.94 15.09
N HIS A 7 -14.17 10.47 16.27
CA HIS A 7 -14.49 11.84 16.66
C HIS A 7 -13.23 12.58 17.09
N SER A 8 -12.91 13.62 16.35
CA SER A 8 -11.88 14.56 16.74
C SER A 8 -12.47 15.63 17.65
N VAL A 9 -11.81 15.88 18.78
CA VAL A 9 -12.22 16.91 19.75
C VAL A 9 -11.82 18.31 19.27
N PHE A 10 -10.95 18.39 18.25
CA PHE A 10 -10.45 19.65 17.69
C PHE A 10 -10.96 19.87 16.25
N PRO A 11 -11.20 21.11 15.81
CA PRO A 11 -11.39 22.32 16.63
C PRO A 11 -12.67 22.23 17.46
N HIS A 12 -12.67 22.83 18.65
CA HIS A 12 -13.88 22.93 19.48
C HIS A 12 -15.04 23.59 18.71
N GLY A 13 -16.26 23.08 18.90
CA GLY A 13 -17.47 23.63 18.28
C GLY A 13 -17.74 23.19 16.83
N LYS A 14 -16.90 22.33 16.24
CA LYS A 14 -17.12 21.77 14.88
C LYS A 14 -17.62 20.32 14.87
N GLN A 15 -18.21 19.86 15.96
CA GLN A 15 -18.80 18.52 16.01
C GLN A 15 -20.14 18.50 15.25
N PRO A 16 -20.46 17.39 14.56
CA PRO A 16 -21.76 17.23 13.93
C PRO A 16 -22.90 17.41 14.94
N SER A 17 -23.91 18.20 14.57
CA SER A 17 -25.08 18.50 15.38
C SER A 17 -26.33 17.90 14.74
N LEU A 18 -27.34 17.59 15.56
CA LEU A 18 -28.65 17.13 15.10
C LEU A 18 -29.41 18.19 14.28
N PHE A 19 -29.03 19.46 14.42
CA PHE A 19 -29.65 20.59 13.73
C PHE A 19 -28.89 21.02 12.47
N ASP A 20 -27.81 20.33 12.13
CA ASP A 20 -27.06 20.62 10.91
C ASP A 20 -27.86 20.21 9.67
N SER A 21 -27.76 21.01 8.61
CA SER A 21 -28.13 20.54 7.28
C SER A 21 -27.24 19.37 6.85
N PRO A 22 -27.68 18.52 5.90
CA PRO A 22 -26.86 17.40 5.42
C PRO A 22 -25.46 17.82 4.94
N ALA A 23 -25.34 19.00 4.33
CA ALA A 23 -24.07 19.54 3.86
C ALA A 23 -23.14 19.96 5.02
N GLU A 24 -23.68 20.65 6.03
CA GLU A 24 -22.91 21.05 7.22
C GLU A 24 -22.44 19.83 8.01
N TRP A 25 -23.34 18.86 8.20
CA TRP A 25 -23.03 17.60 8.87
C TRP A 25 -21.89 16.88 8.15
N TYR A 26 -21.96 16.75 6.82
CA TYR A 26 -20.92 16.12 6.01
C TYR A 26 -19.58 16.82 6.17
N LEU A 27 -19.55 18.16 6.10
CA LEU A 27 -18.30 18.92 6.25
C LEU A 27 -17.66 18.72 7.62
N LYS A 28 -18.46 18.74 8.69
CA LYS A 28 -17.99 18.52 10.07
C LYS A 28 -17.50 17.08 10.26
N ALA A 29 -18.28 16.10 9.82
CA ALA A 29 -17.93 14.69 9.89
C ALA A 29 -16.64 14.39 9.11
N ARG A 30 -16.53 14.91 7.88
CA ARG A 30 -15.34 14.75 7.04
C ARG A 30 -14.09 15.34 7.70
N GLN A 31 -14.16 16.55 8.25
CA GLN A 31 -13.02 17.17 8.93
C GLN A 31 -12.55 16.35 10.14
N SER A 32 -13.48 15.73 10.85
CA SER A 32 -13.16 14.85 11.98
C SER A 32 -12.52 13.54 11.51
N VAL A 33 -13.17 12.83 10.59
CA VAL A 33 -12.78 11.48 10.16
C VAL A 33 -11.46 11.49 9.37
N GLN A 34 -11.15 12.56 8.63
CA GLN A 34 -9.90 12.67 7.85
C GLN A 34 -8.62 12.63 8.69
N ARG A 35 -8.70 12.82 10.01
CA ARG A 35 -7.54 12.66 10.92
C ARG A 35 -7.25 11.21 11.29
N PHE A 36 -8.22 10.33 11.09
CA PHE A 36 -8.11 8.92 11.44
C PHE A 36 -7.94 8.09 10.17
N THR A 37 -7.23 6.99 10.30
CA THR A 37 -7.10 6.00 9.24
C THR A 37 -8.03 4.81 9.48
N VAL A 38 -8.44 4.19 8.38
CA VAL A 38 -8.98 2.82 8.38
C VAL A 38 -7.83 1.87 8.71
N ASN A 39 -8.00 1.02 9.70
CA ASN A 39 -7.00 0.00 10.09
C ASN A 39 -7.40 -1.41 9.63
N GLN A 40 -8.70 -1.68 9.44
CA GLN A 40 -9.19 -2.95 8.89
C GLN A 40 -10.43 -2.77 8.01
N LEU A 41 -10.45 -3.46 6.87
CA LEU A 41 -11.59 -3.63 5.99
C LEU A 41 -12.02 -5.10 5.96
N GLY A 42 -13.25 -5.36 6.35
CA GLY A 42 -13.89 -6.67 6.19
C GLY A 42 -14.74 -6.66 4.92
N GLU A 43 -14.48 -7.59 4.02
CA GLU A 43 -15.23 -7.76 2.77
C GLU A 43 -15.73 -9.21 2.66
N ILE A 44 -16.95 -9.39 2.15
CA ILE A 44 -17.56 -10.71 1.94
C ILE A 44 -17.94 -10.85 0.47
N PHE A 45 -17.47 -11.92 -0.17
CA PHE A 45 -17.83 -12.27 -1.54
C PHE A 45 -18.83 -13.42 -1.53
N TYR A 46 -19.97 -13.21 -2.19
CA TYR A 46 -21.00 -14.24 -2.37
C TYR A 46 -20.91 -14.86 -3.75
N ILE A 47 -20.93 -16.19 -3.79
CA ILE A 47 -20.98 -16.98 -5.03
C ILE A 47 -22.30 -17.75 -5.02
N PHE A 48 -23.14 -17.49 -6.02
CA PHE A 48 -24.37 -18.24 -6.23
C PHE A 48 -24.08 -19.51 -7.03
N LEU A 49 -24.40 -20.67 -6.45
CA LEU A 49 -24.23 -21.97 -7.08
C LEU A 49 -25.51 -22.40 -7.80
N PHE A 50 -25.35 -23.22 -8.83
CA PHE A 50 -26.47 -23.83 -9.57
C PHE A 50 -27.44 -24.63 -8.69
N SER A 51 -27.02 -25.03 -7.48
CA SER A 51 -27.85 -25.71 -6.48
C SER A 51 -28.76 -24.77 -5.67
N CYS A 52 -28.96 -23.53 -6.10
CA CYS A 52 -29.70 -22.49 -5.37
C CYS A 52 -29.14 -22.22 -3.97
N ARG A 53 -27.82 -22.29 -3.82
CA ARG A 53 -27.10 -22.02 -2.57
C ARG A 53 -26.10 -20.89 -2.76
N TYR A 54 -25.89 -20.11 -1.72
CA TYR A 54 -24.84 -19.11 -1.66
C TYR A 54 -23.65 -19.64 -0.87
N VAL A 55 -22.45 -19.41 -1.38
CA VAL A 55 -21.19 -19.59 -0.65
C VAL A 55 -20.62 -18.22 -0.37
N ALA A 56 -20.35 -17.92 0.89
CA ALA A 56 -19.77 -16.66 1.34
C ALA A 56 -18.28 -16.84 1.67
N HIS A 57 -17.43 -16.01 1.08
CA HIS A 57 -16.00 -15.93 1.41
C HIS A 57 -15.73 -14.60 2.09
N SER A 58 -15.42 -14.64 3.39
CA SER A 58 -15.12 -13.46 4.20
C SER A 58 -13.61 -13.24 4.30
N TYR A 59 -13.18 -12.00 4.10
CA TYR A 59 -11.79 -11.58 4.15
C TYR A 59 -11.64 -10.36 5.06
N ASN A 60 -10.55 -10.33 5.81
CA ASN A 60 -10.15 -9.20 6.66
C ASN A 60 -8.82 -8.65 6.16
N PHE A 61 -8.84 -7.44 5.62
CA PHE A 61 -7.67 -6.72 5.13
C PHE A 61 -7.24 -5.72 6.19
N PHE A 62 -6.06 -5.93 6.77
CA PHE A 62 -5.42 -4.95 7.65
C PHE A 62 -4.69 -3.94 6.78
N LEU A 63 -4.98 -2.66 6.98
CA LEU A 63 -4.52 -1.59 6.11
C LEU A 63 -3.62 -0.62 6.86
N PHE A 64 -2.53 -0.20 6.23
CA PHE A 64 -1.67 0.84 6.76
C PHE A 64 -1.42 1.91 5.67
N PRO A 65 -1.49 3.22 6.00
CA PRO A 65 -1.16 4.26 5.03
C PRO A 65 0.24 4.05 4.45
N THR A 66 0.39 4.15 3.12
CA THR A 66 1.72 3.98 2.53
C THR A 66 2.69 5.04 3.04
N THR A 67 3.90 4.59 3.41
CA THR A 67 5.03 5.42 3.86
C THR A 67 6.12 5.52 2.80
N PHE A 68 5.88 4.98 1.60
CA PHE A 68 6.93 4.89 0.59
C PHE A 68 7.19 6.20 -0.15
N GLY A 69 8.47 6.54 -0.29
CA GLY A 69 8.92 7.65 -1.12
C GLY A 69 8.58 9.01 -0.55
N VAL A 70 7.67 9.74 -1.21
CA VAL A 70 7.34 11.13 -0.85
C VAL A 70 6.09 11.25 0.04
N MET A 71 5.65 10.12 0.58
CA MET A 71 4.47 9.95 1.40
C MET A 71 4.88 9.89 2.86
N ASP A 72 4.50 10.92 3.63
CA ASP A 72 4.62 10.93 5.08
C ASP A 72 3.21 11.13 5.64
N SER A 73 2.47 10.02 5.73
CA SER A 73 1.06 10.05 6.07
C SER A 73 0.91 10.11 7.59
N GLU A 74 0.48 11.26 8.09
CA GLU A 74 0.15 11.43 9.51
C GLU A 74 -1.31 11.01 9.77
N PHE A 75 -1.53 10.25 10.82
CA PHE A 75 -2.86 9.93 11.33
C PHE A 75 -2.87 9.91 12.85
N SER A 76 -4.04 10.07 13.43
CA SER A 76 -4.27 10.09 14.87
C SER A 76 -4.87 8.77 15.36
N LEU A 77 -4.67 8.46 16.64
CA LEU A 77 -5.35 7.37 17.33
C LEU A 77 -6.26 7.95 18.41
N GLN A 78 -7.51 7.52 18.47
CA GLN A 78 -8.44 7.89 19.54
C GLN A 78 -8.40 6.83 20.64
N ALA A 79 -8.00 7.21 21.86
CA ALA A 79 -7.81 6.27 22.96
C ALA A 79 -9.03 5.36 23.24
N SER A 80 -10.25 5.93 23.21
CA SER A 80 -11.48 5.15 23.39
C SER A 80 -11.72 4.12 22.28
N SER A 81 -11.36 4.45 21.03
CA SER A 81 -11.46 3.53 19.90
C SER A 81 -10.44 2.41 20.00
N ILE A 82 -9.20 2.72 20.41
CA ILE A 82 -8.17 1.71 20.64
C ILE A 82 -8.53 0.79 21.81
N GLN A 83 -9.09 1.33 22.89
CA GLN A 83 -9.59 0.52 24.00
C GLN A 83 -10.70 -0.44 23.54
N PHE A 84 -11.67 0.06 22.75
CA PHE A 84 -12.73 -0.75 22.18
C PHE A 84 -12.17 -1.88 21.29
N LEU A 85 -11.30 -1.55 20.34
CA LEU A 85 -10.69 -2.54 19.44
C LEU A 85 -9.88 -3.61 20.20
N THR A 86 -9.14 -3.19 21.23
CA THR A 86 -8.39 -4.11 22.11
C THR A 86 -9.33 -5.08 22.83
N HIS A 87 -10.47 -4.59 23.32
CA HIS A 87 -11.46 -5.44 24.00
C HIS A 87 -12.01 -6.55 23.09
N TYR A 88 -12.14 -6.27 21.78
CA TYR A 88 -12.60 -7.24 20.79
C TYR A 88 -11.47 -8.02 20.10
N GLY A 89 -10.25 -7.96 20.63
CA GLY A 89 -9.13 -8.79 20.16
C GLY A 89 -8.51 -8.34 18.84
N PHE A 90 -8.54 -7.04 18.54
CA PHE A 90 -7.87 -6.48 17.37
C PHE A 90 -6.36 -6.77 17.38
N ASP A 91 -5.84 -7.27 16.26
CA ASP A 91 -4.41 -7.59 16.11
C ASP A 91 -3.64 -6.37 15.57
N TYR A 92 -3.05 -5.61 16.49
CA TYR A 92 -2.24 -4.44 16.13
C TYR A 92 -0.96 -4.78 15.37
N ASN A 93 -0.44 -6.01 15.45
CA ASN A 93 0.74 -6.38 14.65
C ASN A 93 0.38 -6.48 13.18
N LYS A 94 -0.78 -7.08 12.86
CA LYS A 94 -1.28 -7.13 11.48
C LYS A 94 -1.57 -5.75 10.90
N PHE A 95 -1.93 -4.77 11.74
CA PHE A 95 -2.12 -3.39 11.32
C PHE A 95 -0.80 -2.62 11.19
N LEU A 96 0.03 -2.59 12.23
CA LEU A 96 1.19 -1.71 12.31
C LEU A 96 2.45 -2.27 11.63
N LYS A 97 2.61 -3.60 11.59
CA LYS A 97 3.80 -4.26 11.02
C LYS A 97 3.51 -4.83 9.64
N ASP A 98 2.39 -5.54 9.52
CA ASP A 98 2.05 -6.31 8.31
C ASP A 98 0.93 -5.66 7.49
N GLY A 99 0.59 -4.41 7.81
CA GLY A 99 -0.53 -3.71 7.19
C GLY A 99 -0.31 -3.50 5.70
N ILE A 100 -1.33 -3.84 4.91
CA ILE A 100 -1.31 -3.70 3.46
C ILE A 100 -1.30 -2.21 3.13
N PRO A 101 -0.31 -1.72 2.34
CA PRO A 101 -0.25 -0.33 1.97
C PRO A 101 -1.43 0.05 1.10
N TYR A 102 -1.84 1.30 1.18
CA TYR A 102 -2.81 1.88 0.25
C TYR A 102 -2.48 3.34 -0.02
N MET A 103 -2.97 3.83 -1.15
CA MET A 103 -2.82 5.23 -1.57
C MET A 103 -3.99 5.70 -2.42
N ASN A 104 -4.20 7.01 -2.45
CA ASN A 104 -5.14 7.65 -3.38
C ASN A 104 -4.47 8.05 -4.70
N GLU A 105 -5.29 8.50 -5.67
CA GLU A 105 -4.81 8.87 -7.01
C GLU A 105 -3.78 10.01 -7.03
N VAL A 106 -3.88 10.96 -6.08
CA VAL A 106 -2.93 12.09 -6.00
C VAL A 106 -1.56 11.59 -5.52
N GLN A 107 -1.57 10.73 -4.51
CA GLN A 107 -0.37 10.09 -3.99
C GLN A 107 0.29 9.19 -5.04
N GLU A 108 -0.50 8.40 -5.77
CA GLU A 108 -0.04 7.54 -6.86
C GLU A 108 0.65 8.34 -7.97
N LYS A 109 0.01 9.40 -8.48
CA LYS A 109 0.60 10.28 -9.50
C LYS A 109 1.91 10.89 -9.03
N LYS A 110 1.97 11.32 -7.77
CA LYS A 110 3.18 11.91 -7.19
C LYS A 110 4.30 10.88 -7.08
N LEU A 111 4.01 9.65 -6.65
CA LEU A 111 4.98 8.56 -6.61
C LEU A 111 5.49 8.20 -8.01
N GLN A 112 4.59 8.09 -8.98
CA GLN A 112 4.93 7.81 -10.37
C GLN A 112 5.89 8.86 -10.94
N GLN A 113 5.65 10.15 -10.69
CA GLN A 113 6.54 11.24 -11.12
C GLN A 113 7.95 11.11 -10.51
N VAL A 114 8.03 10.75 -9.22
CA VAL A 114 9.32 10.58 -8.52
C VAL A 114 10.10 9.39 -9.09
N LEU A 115 9.43 8.25 -9.29
CA LEU A 115 10.06 7.07 -9.90
C LEU A 115 10.54 7.37 -11.33
N LEU A 116 9.77 8.13 -12.11
CA LEU A 116 10.16 8.54 -13.46
C LEU A 116 11.38 9.46 -13.46
N ALA A 117 11.43 10.44 -12.55
CA ALA A 117 12.54 11.38 -12.43
C ALA A 117 13.88 10.70 -12.05
N GLY A 118 13.82 9.54 -11.38
CA GLY A 118 15.01 8.74 -11.07
C GLY A 118 15.96 9.38 -10.05
N ASN A 119 15.54 10.44 -9.37
CA ASN A 119 16.30 11.15 -8.35
C ASN A 119 15.80 10.75 -6.94
N TRP A 120 15.98 9.47 -6.59
CA TRP A 120 15.49 8.98 -5.30
C TRP A 120 16.22 9.65 -4.14
N LYS A 121 15.47 10.03 -3.10
CA LYS A 121 16.00 10.68 -1.90
C LYS A 121 15.34 10.11 -0.66
N VAL A 122 16.18 9.74 0.31
CA VAL A 122 15.74 9.29 1.64
C VAL A 122 15.08 10.44 2.39
N ARG A 123 13.91 10.20 2.99
CA ARG A 123 13.15 11.23 3.69
C ARG A 123 13.22 11.12 5.20
N SER A 124 12.89 9.97 5.77
CA SER A 124 12.87 9.84 7.23
C SER A 124 14.29 9.92 7.79
N THR A 125 14.44 10.46 9.00
CA THR A 125 15.74 10.54 9.67
C THR A 125 16.29 9.14 9.99
N LEU A 126 15.41 8.23 10.40
CA LEU A 126 15.77 6.84 10.71
C LEU A 126 16.31 6.11 9.47
N ASP A 127 15.69 6.35 8.30
CA ASP A 127 16.15 5.73 7.06
C ASP A 127 17.48 6.34 6.60
N LYS A 128 17.79 7.60 6.92
CA LYS A 128 19.06 8.23 6.50
C LYS A 128 20.27 7.59 7.17
N ASP A 129 20.18 7.33 8.48
CA ASP A 129 21.28 6.70 9.22
C ASP A 129 21.51 5.29 8.71
N LYS A 130 20.44 4.51 8.49
CA LYS A 130 20.54 3.16 7.93
C LYS A 130 21.05 3.15 6.49
N VAL A 131 20.60 4.07 5.66
CA VAL A 131 21.10 4.20 4.28
C VAL A 131 22.58 4.57 4.27
N LYS A 132 23.02 5.44 5.18
CA LYS A 132 24.44 5.79 5.30
C LYS A 132 25.28 4.58 5.70
N GLU A 133 24.85 3.85 6.72
CA GLU A 133 25.48 2.58 7.15
C GLU A 133 25.63 1.62 5.96
N VAL A 134 24.55 1.40 5.21
CA VAL A 134 24.56 0.54 4.02
C VAL A 134 25.53 1.03 2.94
N ILE A 135 25.52 2.33 2.65
CA ILE A 135 26.42 2.90 1.65
C ILE A 135 27.87 2.70 2.10
N ASP A 136 28.18 2.99 3.35
CA ASP A 136 29.52 2.84 3.92
C ASP A 136 29.98 1.37 3.82
N ASP A 137 29.12 0.41 4.21
CA ASP A 137 29.40 -1.04 4.11
C ASP A 137 29.71 -1.48 2.68
N VAL A 138 28.85 -1.12 1.72
CA VAL A 138 29.02 -1.50 0.31
C VAL A 138 30.27 -0.84 -0.27
N THR A 139 30.53 0.43 0.07
CA THR A 139 31.68 1.18 -0.44
C THR A 139 33.00 0.65 0.14
N CYS A 140 33.00 0.16 1.38
CA CYS A 140 34.16 -0.52 1.98
C CYS A 140 34.44 -1.88 1.35
N TRP A 141 33.40 -2.64 0.99
CA TRP A 141 33.53 -3.96 0.39
C TRP A 141 33.94 -3.93 -1.10
N LEU A 142 33.38 -2.99 -1.87
CA LEU A 142 33.49 -2.95 -3.33
C LEU A 142 34.92 -2.95 -3.90
N PRO A 143 35.93 -2.27 -3.29
CA PRO A 143 37.31 -2.28 -3.77
C PRO A 143 37.98 -3.65 -3.69
N SER A 144 37.65 -4.44 -2.66
CA SER A 144 38.22 -5.78 -2.43
C SER A 144 37.48 -6.90 -3.15
N ALA A 145 36.27 -6.64 -3.64
CA ALA A 145 35.43 -7.65 -4.28
C ALA A 145 35.83 -7.89 -5.75
N ASN A 146 35.70 -9.12 -6.23
CA ASN A 146 35.81 -9.49 -7.64
C ASN A 146 34.44 -9.47 -8.33
N GLU A 147 34.41 -9.45 -9.67
CA GLU A 147 33.15 -9.59 -10.40
C GLU A 147 32.50 -10.94 -10.08
N GLY A 148 31.21 -10.93 -9.70
CA GLY A 148 30.46 -12.10 -9.26
C GLY A 148 30.41 -12.27 -7.73
N ASP A 149 31.30 -11.61 -6.98
CA ASP A 149 31.24 -11.62 -5.52
C ASP A 149 29.96 -10.93 -5.03
N SER A 150 29.50 -11.35 -3.85
CA SER A 150 28.28 -10.82 -3.26
C SER A 150 28.38 -10.64 -1.76
N MET A 151 27.61 -9.70 -1.25
CA MET A 151 27.42 -9.46 0.19
C MET A 151 25.93 -9.31 0.50
N VAL A 152 25.55 -9.53 1.75
CA VAL A 152 24.16 -9.45 2.20
C VAL A 152 24.03 -8.27 3.16
N LEU A 153 23.09 -7.38 2.86
CA LEU A 153 22.63 -6.32 3.74
C LEU A 153 21.46 -6.84 4.57
N HIS A 154 21.47 -6.54 5.86
CA HIS A 154 20.52 -7.04 6.85
C HIS A 154 19.65 -5.92 7.43
N ASP A 155 18.63 -6.32 8.19
CA ASP A 155 17.78 -5.45 9.01
C ASP A 155 17.03 -4.37 8.24
N MET A 156 16.50 -4.75 7.07
CA MET A 156 15.59 -3.91 6.29
C MET A 156 14.16 -4.36 6.49
N CYS A 157 13.20 -3.44 6.44
CA CYS A 157 11.79 -3.82 6.49
C CYS A 157 10.94 -3.05 5.47
N GLY A 158 9.91 -3.73 4.97
CA GLY A 158 8.92 -3.16 4.05
C GLY A 158 9.57 -2.44 2.88
N PHE A 159 9.24 -1.15 2.74
CA PHE A 159 9.70 -0.36 1.60
C PHE A 159 11.17 0.04 1.63
N GLN A 160 11.87 -0.06 2.77
CA GLN A 160 13.31 0.23 2.85
C GLN A 160 14.11 -0.61 1.86
N ILE A 161 13.67 -1.85 1.60
CA ILE A 161 14.25 -2.74 0.59
C ILE A 161 14.25 -2.08 -0.79
N PHE A 162 13.18 -1.41 -1.20
CA PHE A 162 13.16 -0.70 -2.48
C PHE A 162 14.02 0.56 -2.44
N GLU A 163 13.95 1.34 -1.35
CA GLU A 163 14.70 2.59 -1.23
C GLU A 163 16.21 2.36 -1.34
N ILE A 164 16.73 1.41 -0.58
CA ILE A 164 18.16 1.07 -0.58
C ILE A 164 18.62 0.56 -1.93
N GLN A 165 17.83 -0.31 -2.56
CA GLN A 165 18.17 -0.81 -3.89
C GLN A 165 18.22 0.32 -4.93
N LEU A 166 17.24 1.24 -4.92
CA LEU A 166 17.24 2.40 -5.80
C LEU A 166 18.44 3.31 -5.54
N ILE A 167 18.78 3.56 -4.27
CA ILE A 167 19.90 4.43 -3.88
C ILE A 167 21.25 3.82 -4.27
N LEU A 168 21.47 2.55 -3.93
CA LEU A 168 22.72 1.85 -4.26
C LEU A 168 22.93 1.81 -5.77
N ARG A 169 21.87 1.50 -6.54
CA ARG A 169 21.96 1.48 -8.00
C ARG A 169 22.18 2.87 -8.57
N GLN A 170 21.63 3.92 -7.97
CA GLN A 170 21.86 5.31 -8.40
C GLN A 170 23.29 5.78 -8.06
N ALA A 171 23.84 5.37 -6.91
CA ALA A 171 25.12 5.85 -6.41
C ALA A 171 26.32 5.06 -6.95
N LEU A 172 26.17 3.74 -7.16
CA LEU A 172 27.26 2.83 -7.48
C LEU A 172 26.99 2.15 -8.84
N PRO A 173 27.79 2.41 -9.89
CA PRO A 173 27.57 1.85 -11.23
C PRO A 173 27.88 0.34 -11.32
N ASP A 174 28.81 -0.17 -10.52
CA ASP A 174 29.33 -1.54 -10.64
C ASP A 174 28.63 -2.56 -9.71
N VAL A 175 27.40 -2.21 -9.28
CA VAL A 175 26.63 -2.97 -8.30
C VAL A 175 25.26 -3.34 -8.87
N TRP A 176 24.83 -4.57 -8.57
CA TRP A 176 23.47 -5.05 -8.75
C TRP A 176 22.87 -5.48 -7.42
N THR A 177 21.56 -5.25 -7.24
CA THR A 177 20.86 -5.61 -6.01
C THR A 177 19.70 -6.54 -6.29
N VAL A 178 19.44 -7.47 -5.38
CA VAL A 178 18.31 -8.40 -5.44
C VAL A 178 17.71 -8.55 -4.04
N PRO A 179 16.38 -8.53 -3.86
CA PRO A 179 15.76 -8.86 -2.58
C PRO A 179 16.10 -10.29 -2.18
N PHE A 180 16.46 -10.50 -0.91
CA PHE A 180 16.85 -11.80 -0.37
C PHE A 180 16.00 -12.13 0.86
N GLY A 181 14.83 -12.73 0.63
CA GLY A 181 13.80 -12.87 1.66
C GLY A 181 13.18 -11.52 2.04
N ASP A 182 12.53 -11.47 3.19
CA ASP A 182 11.66 -10.32 3.55
C ASP A 182 12.39 -9.16 4.23
N GLN A 183 13.67 -9.34 4.60
CA GLN A 183 14.41 -8.35 5.41
C GLN A 183 15.87 -8.15 5.00
N LYS A 184 16.27 -8.66 3.83
CA LYS A 184 17.67 -8.60 3.39
C LYS A 184 17.75 -8.24 1.91
N VAL A 185 18.88 -7.65 1.54
CA VAL A 185 19.21 -7.31 0.16
C VAL A 185 20.57 -7.92 -0.19
N LEU A 186 20.60 -8.74 -1.23
CA LEU A 186 21.84 -9.26 -1.79
C LEU A 186 22.42 -8.22 -2.75
N VAL A 187 23.66 -7.83 -2.50
CA VAL A 187 24.43 -6.90 -3.33
C VAL A 187 25.49 -7.71 -4.07
N LYS A 188 25.54 -7.60 -5.39
CA LYS A 188 26.49 -8.30 -6.26
C LYS A 188 27.36 -7.29 -6.99
N LYS A 189 28.66 -7.55 -7.05
CA LYS A 189 29.57 -6.80 -7.91
C LYS A 189 29.42 -7.32 -9.34
N VAL A 190 29.10 -6.42 -10.27
CA VAL A 190 28.84 -6.76 -11.67
C VAL A 190 29.54 -5.77 -12.59
N SER A 191 29.99 -6.22 -13.75
CA SER A 191 30.45 -5.29 -14.77
C SER A 191 29.32 -4.40 -15.30
N PRO A 192 29.61 -3.16 -15.77
CA PRO A 192 28.60 -2.29 -16.38
C PRO A 192 27.83 -2.93 -17.54
N ARG A 193 28.49 -3.80 -18.31
CA ARG A 193 27.85 -4.56 -19.41
C ARG A 193 26.82 -5.55 -18.87
N HIS A 194 27.20 -6.34 -17.87
CA HIS A 194 26.28 -7.31 -17.26
C HIS A 194 25.11 -6.60 -16.58
N ARG A 195 25.36 -5.50 -15.88
CA ARG A 195 24.33 -4.64 -15.29
C ARG A 195 23.31 -4.16 -16.32
N TRP A 196 23.76 -3.64 -17.46
CA TRP A 196 22.86 -3.18 -18.51
C TRP A 196 21.91 -4.29 -18.98
N HIS A 197 22.40 -5.53 -19.12
CA HIS A 197 21.54 -6.66 -19.46
C HIS A 197 20.51 -6.98 -18.38
N LEU A 198 20.88 -6.87 -17.11
CA LEU A 198 19.97 -7.11 -15.99
C LEU A 198 18.88 -6.03 -15.89
N GLU A 199 19.22 -4.76 -16.07
CA GLU A 199 18.29 -3.62 -16.08
C GLU A 199 17.25 -3.73 -17.20
N ASN A 200 17.63 -4.32 -18.35
CA ASN A 200 16.72 -4.53 -19.48
C ASN A 200 15.98 -5.88 -19.43
N SER A 201 16.16 -6.66 -18.35
CA SER A 201 15.47 -7.94 -18.18
C SER A 201 14.10 -7.78 -17.52
N SER A 202 13.20 -8.74 -17.75
CA SER A 202 11.90 -8.78 -17.07
C SER A 202 12.00 -9.05 -15.56
N TYR A 203 13.15 -9.55 -15.09
CA TYR A 203 13.40 -9.97 -13.71
C TYR A 203 13.96 -8.85 -12.82
N ASP A 204 14.08 -7.63 -13.33
CA ASP A 204 14.52 -6.51 -12.50
C ASP A 204 13.49 -6.17 -11.42
N CYS A 205 13.84 -6.42 -10.16
CA CYS A 205 13.04 -6.12 -8.98
C CYS A 205 12.85 -4.62 -8.73
N CYS A 206 13.69 -3.74 -9.29
CA CYS A 206 13.53 -2.29 -9.16
C CYS A 206 12.79 -1.65 -10.35
N ARG A 207 12.12 -2.47 -11.16
CA ARG A 207 11.20 -1.98 -12.18
C ARG A 207 10.18 -1.01 -11.60
N LYS A 208 10.08 0.16 -12.22
CA LYS A 208 9.23 1.26 -11.73
C LYS A 208 7.76 0.86 -11.63
N ASP A 209 7.27 0.04 -12.57
CA ASP A 209 5.90 -0.47 -12.57
C ASP A 209 5.66 -1.49 -11.44
N LEU A 210 6.63 -2.37 -11.14
CA LEU A 210 6.54 -3.31 -10.04
C LEU A 210 6.54 -2.59 -8.68
N ILE A 211 7.44 -1.63 -8.52
CA ILE A 211 7.51 -0.78 -7.31
C ILE A 211 6.18 -0.05 -7.09
N LEU A 212 5.63 0.55 -8.15
CA LEU A 212 4.34 1.24 -8.09
C LEU A 212 3.22 0.27 -7.69
N LEU A 213 3.19 -0.92 -8.29
CA LEU A 213 2.20 -1.96 -7.99
C LEU A 213 2.26 -2.38 -6.51
N SER A 214 3.46 -2.62 -5.98
CA SER A 214 3.68 -2.95 -4.56
C SER A 214 3.24 -1.83 -3.63
N ALA A 215 3.53 -0.57 -4.00
CA ALA A 215 3.16 0.59 -3.21
C ALA A 215 1.65 0.85 -3.19
N GLN A 216 0.95 0.58 -4.30
CA GLN A 216 -0.51 0.68 -4.39
C GLN A 216 -1.22 -0.29 -3.43
N GLY A 217 -0.67 -1.50 -3.23
CA GLY A 217 -1.21 -2.50 -2.30
C GLY A 217 -2.71 -2.71 -2.44
N PHE A 218 -3.49 -2.41 -1.38
CA PHE A 218 -4.94 -2.59 -1.37
C PHE A 218 -5.67 -1.73 -2.41
N THR A 219 -5.09 -0.60 -2.83
CA THR A 219 -5.66 0.24 -3.90
C THR A 219 -5.89 -0.54 -5.19
N ASN A 220 -5.06 -1.55 -5.48
CA ASN A 220 -5.24 -2.40 -6.66
C ASN A 220 -6.52 -3.23 -6.57
N LEU A 221 -6.76 -3.85 -5.41
CA LEU A 221 -8.01 -4.59 -5.17
C LEU A 221 -9.21 -3.64 -5.23
N PHE A 222 -9.12 -2.47 -4.61
CA PHE A 222 -10.19 -1.47 -4.64
C PHE A 222 -10.56 -1.07 -6.08
N LYS A 223 -9.57 -0.79 -6.95
CA LYS A 223 -9.81 -0.47 -8.36
C LYS A 223 -10.56 -1.60 -9.08
N VAL A 224 -10.15 -2.85 -8.88
CA VAL A 224 -10.84 -4.03 -9.45
C VAL A 224 -12.28 -4.12 -8.96
N LEU A 225 -12.53 -3.90 -7.67
CA LEU A 225 -13.89 -3.91 -7.11
C LEU A 225 -14.78 -2.83 -7.72
N VAL A 226 -14.24 -1.63 -7.93
CA VAL A 226 -14.95 -0.52 -8.58
C VAL A 226 -15.30 -0.85 -10.03
N GLU A 227 -14.38 -1.42 -10.80
CA GLU A 227 -14.60 -1.82 -12.20
C GLU A 227 -15.69 -2.90 -12.32
N LEU A 228 -15.66 -3.91 -11.43
CA LEU A 228 -16.67 -4.97 -11.39
C LEU A 228 -18.04 -4.41 -11.03
N ALA A 229 -18.14 -3.54 -10.01
CA ALA A 229 -19.39 -2.92 -9.61
C ALA A 229 -20.02 -2.08 -10.72
N GLN A 230 -19.22 -1.33 -11.47
CA GLN A 230 -19.68 -0.57 -12.64
C GLN A 230 -20.17 -1.49 -13.75
N THR A 231 -19.43 -2.56 -14.05
CA THR A 231 -19.79 -3.53 -15.09
C THR A 231 -21.10 -4.23 -14.78
N ASP A 232 -21.30 -4.64 -13.53
CA ASP A 232 -22.52 -5.33 -13.11
C ASP A 232 -23.72 -4.38 -13.01
N PHE A 233 -23.51 -3.13 -12.62
CA PHE A 233 -24.53 -2.08 -12.74
C PHE A 233 -24.99 -1.91 -14.19
N LEU A 234 -24.06 -1.83 -15.14
CA LEU A 234 -24.38 -1.73 -16.57
C LEU A 234 -25.13 -2.97 -17.09
N LYS A 235 -24.75 -4.18 -16.67
CA LYS A 235 -25.49 -5.42 -16.99
C LYS A 235 -26.89 -5.41 -16.40
N ALA A 236 -27.05 -4.97 -15.15
CA ALA A 236 -28.36 -4.89 -14.48
C ALA A 236 -29.28 -3.88 -15.17
N VAL A 237 -28.76 -2.72 -15.57
CA VAL A 237 -29.49 -1.72 -16.37
C VAL A 237 -29.93 -2.30 -17.71
N ARG A 238 -29.02 -2.98 -18.45
CA ARG A 238 -29.34 -3.64 -19.73
C ARG A 238 -30.38 -4.76 -19.59
N ALA A 239 -30.30 -5.58 -18.54
CA ALA A 239 -31.28 -6.63 -18.27
C ALA A 239 -32.66 -6.07 -17.92
N LYS A 240 -32.71 -4.91 -17.25
CA LYS A 240 -33.97 -4.23 -16.91
C LYS A 240 -34.63 -3.58 -18.13
N THR A 241 -33.85 -3.11 -19.10
CA THR A 241 -34.37 -2.61 -20.40
C THR A 241 -34.81 -3.72 -21.35
N ALA A 242 -34.34 -4.96 -21.17
CA ALA A 242 -34.60 -6.08 -22.08
C ALA A 242 -35.89 -6.89 -21.78
N GLY A 243 -36.71 -6.49 -20.79
CA GLY A 243 -38.08 -6.99 -20.65
C GLY A 243 -38.28 -8.51 -20.41
N ASN A 244 -37.25 -9.28 -20.07
CA ASN A 244 -37.42 -10.72 -19.84
C ASN A 244 -37.73 -11.03 -18.37
N GLY A 245 -39.02 -11.28 -18.11
CA GLY A 245 -39.50 -11.94 -16.91
C GLY A 245 -39.60 -13.45 -17.15
N THR A 246 -38.61 -14.22 -16.70
CA THR A 246 -38.77 -15.65 -16.39
C THR A 246 -37.79 -16.06 -15.27
N GLY A 247 -38.35 -16.38 -14.10
CA GLY A 247 -38.02 -17.62 -13.38
C GLY A 247 -36.66 -17.86 -12.76
N CYS A 248 -35.96 -16.85 -12.22
CA CYS A 248 -35.21 -16.91 -10.95
C CYS A 248 -34.66 -15.50 -10.64
N PRO A 249 -35.02 -14.83 -9.53
CA PRO A 249 -34.59 -13.45 -9.32
C PRO A 249 -33.15 -13.37 -8.77
N ARG A 250 -32.29 -12.83 -9.64
CA ARG A 250 -31.28 -11.78 -9.42
C ARG A 250 -30.31 -11.91 -8.23
N THR A 251 -29.04 -12.02 -8.61
CA THR A 251 -27.88 -11.50 -7.89
C THR A 251 -28.13 -10.07 -7.41
N LEU A 252 -28.20 -9.90 -6.10
CA LEU A 252 -27.97 -8.67 -5.36
C LEU A 252 -27.08 -9.10 -4.19
N PHE A 253 -25.88 -8.51 -4.17
CA PHE A 253 -24.79 -8.63 -3.18
C PHE A 253 -24.88 -9.78 -2.17
#